data_AF-A0A2V6EBJ3-F1
#
_entry.id   AF-A0A2V6EBJ3-F1
#
_cell.length_a   1.000
_cell.length_b   1.000
_cell.length_c   1.000
_cell.angle_alpha   90.00
_cell.angle_beta   90.00
_cell.angle_gamma   90.00
#
_symmetry.space_group_name_H-M   'P 1'
#
loop_
_entity.id
_entity.type
_entity.pdbx_description
1 polymer ?
#
loop_
_entity_poly.entity_id
_entity_poly.type
_entity_poly.pdbx_seq_one_letter_code
_entity_poly.pdbx_strand_id
1 'polypeptide(L)'
;KRITSDKDRDIRNYFWKGNQFVIYAQDNKGDENFHLMRVDLKSGEVKDLTPFPKVRAELVDDLEDISENEIVITLNKRNAELFDAYRLNVSTSDLKMVAENPGHVDHWVTDHKGRILAATESDGVNATLLTRADENSSFK
;
A
#
# COMPACT_ATOMS: atom_id res chain seq x y z
N LYS A 1 0.49 11.03 -24.92
CA LYS A 1 -0.87 10.42 -24.78
C LYS A 1 -1.39 10.81 -23.39
N ARG A 2 -2.67 11.19 -23.26
CA ARG A 2 -3.29 11.42 -21.95
C ARG A 2 -3.45 10.09 -21.21
N ILE A 3 -3.08 10.04 -19.93
CA ILE A 3 -3.04 8.80 -19.13
C ILE A 3 -4.35 8.58 -18.38
N THR A 4 -4.86 9.57 -17.65
CA THR A 4 -6.17 9.52 -16.98
C THR A 4 -7.04 10.71 -17.41
N SER A 5 -8.35 10.55 -17.23
CA SER A 5 -9.36 11.61 -17.42
C SER A 5 -10.20 11.83 -16.16
N ASP A 6 -9.66 11.46 -15.00
CA ASP A 6 -10.29 11.67 -13.71
C ASP A 6 -10.64 13.15 -13.49
N LYS A 7 -11.82 13.41 -12.95
CA LYS A 7 -12.35 14.76 -12.67
C LYS A 7 -12.86 14.90 -11.24
N ASP A 8 -12.82 13.84 -10.45
CA ASP A 8 -13.52 13.78 -9.17
C ASP A 8 -12.67 14.43 -8.07
N ARG A 9 -11.36 14.14 -8.05
CA ARG A 9 -10.40 14.68 -7.07
C ARG A 9 -9.02 14.84 -7.68
N ASP A 10 -8.20 15.69 -7.05
CA ASP A 10 -6.80 15.87 -7.43
C ASP A 10 -5.97 14.61 -7.16
N ILE A 11 -5.10 14.27 -8.12
CA ILE A 11 -4.09 13.23 -7.95
C ILE A 11 -2.84 13.88 -7.36
N ARG A 12 -2.58 13.60 -6.07
CA ARG A 12 -1.43 14.20 -5.37
C ARG A 12 -0.13 13.45 -5.62
N ASN A 13 -0.19 12.12 -5.63
CA ASN A 13 0.95 11.23 -5.79
C ASN A 13 0.64 10.14 -6.81
N TYR A 14 1.65 9.74 -7.57
CA TYR A 14 1.59 8.61 -8.49
C TYR A 14 2.97 7.98 -8.63
N PHE A 15 3.01 6.73 -9.07
CA PHE A 15 4.24 6.01 -9.39
C PHE A 15 4.02 5.03 -10.53
N TRP A 16 5.12 4.59 -11.13
CA TRP A 16 5.10 3.62 -12.22
C TRP A 16 5.30 2.21 -11.69
N LYS A 17 4.66 1.24 -12.33
CA LYS A 17 4.87 -0.18 -12.03
C LYS A 17 5.09 -0.92 -13.33
N GLY A 18 6.37 -1.21 -13.56
CA GLY A 18 6.88 -1.57 -14.87
C GLY A 18 6.55 -0.49 -15.92
N ASN A 19 6.45 -0.93 -17.17
CA ASN A 19 6.11 -0.05 -18.30
C ASN A 19 4.62 -0.05 -18.65
N GLN A 20 3.78 -0.76 -17.89
CA GLN A 20 2.36 -0.96 -18.22
C GLN A 20 1.41 -0.19 -17.30
N PHE A 21 1.77 0.05 -16.04
CA PHE A 21 0.85 0.59 -15.07
C PHE A 21 1.34 1.90 -14.46
N VAL A 22 0.40 2.83 -14.27
CA VAL A 22 0.56 3.97 -13.37
C VAL A 22 -0.40 3.76 -12.20
N ILE A 23 0.11 3.82 -10.98
CA ILE A 23 -0.70 3.74 -9.77
C ILE A 23 -0.76 5.10 -9.11
N TYR A 24 -1.92 5.47 -8.58
CA TYR A 24 -2.12 6.69 -7.83
C TYR A 24 -3.11 6.47 -6.69
N ALA A 25 -2.96 7.25 -5.62
CA ALA A 25 -3.93 7.25 -4.52
C ALA A 25 -5.02 8.29 -4.79
N GLN A 26 -6.27 7.94 -4.48
CA GLN A 26 -7.41 8.82 -4.68
C GLN A 26 -8.38 8.73 -3.50
N ASP A 27 -8.80 9.90 -3.01
CA ASP A 27 -9.85 10.04 -1.98
C ASP A 27 -11.24 9.91 -2.61
N ASN A 28 -12.18 9.27 -1.92
CA ASN A 28 -13.57 9.16 -2.35
C ASN A 28 -14.45 10.20 -1.66
N LYS A 29 -14.68 11.32 -2.36
CA LYS A 29 -15.61 12.39 -1.93
C LYS A 29 -15.27 13.03 -0.58
N GLY A 30 -14.00 13.00 -0.14
CA GLY A 30 -13.56 13.68 1.08
C GLY A 30 -13.75 12.86 2.34
N ASP A 31 -13.85 11.54 2.23
CA ASP A 31 -13.93 10.67 3.39
C ASP A 31 -12.54 10.26 3.93
N GLU A 32 -11.47 10.69 3.24
CA GLU A 32 -10.07 10.43 3.56
C GLU A 32 -9.69 8.94 3.52
N ASN A 33 -10.58 8.07 3.04
CA ASN A 33 -10.29 6.66 2.76
C ASN A 33 -9.71 6.56 1.36
N PHE A 34 -8.41 6.85 1.26
CA PHE A 34 -7.70 6.77 -0.01
C PHE A 34 -7.70 5.33 -0.52
N HIS A 35 -8.04 5.17 -1.80
CA HIS A 35 -7.91 3.92 -2.54
C HIS A 35 -6.75 4.00 -3.52
N LEU A 36 -6.14 2.86 -3.85
CA LEU A 36 -5.13 2.78 -4.90
C LEU A 36 -5.77 2.47 -6.25
N MET A 37 -5.67 3.43 -7.16
CA MET A 37 -6.15 3.34 -8.52
C MET A 37 -5.01 2.96 -9.46
N ARG A 38 -5.30 2.11 -10.44
CA ARG A 38 -4.36 1.68 -11.49
C ARG A 38 -4.87 2.12 -12.85
N VAL A 39 -4.00 2.72 -13.66
CA VAL A 39 -4.21 2.91 -15.09
C VAL A 39 -3.40 1.88 -15.86
N ASP A 40 -4.03 1.11 -16.74
CA ASP A 40 -3.33 0.33 -17.76
C ASP A 40 -3.04 1.23 -18.98
N LEU A 41 -1.76 1.38 -19.33
CA LEU A 41 -1.33 2.30 -20.38
C LEU A 41 -1.64 1.80 -21.80
N LYS A 42 -1.80 0.48 -21.97
CA LYS A 42 -2.15 -0.15 -23.25
C LYS A 42 -3.63 0.08 -23.52
N SER A 43 -4.51 -0.34 -22.60
CA SER A 43 -5.96 -0.27 -22.79
C SER A 43 -6.56 1.09 -22.42
N GLY A 44 -5.92 1.85 -21.53
CA GLY A 44 -6.49 3.03 -20.90
C GLY A 44 -7.50 2.72 -19.79
N GLU A 45 -7.64 1.44 -19.39
CA GLU A 45 -8.52 1.02 -18.30
C GLU A 45 -8.04 1.62 -16.97
N VAL A 46 -8.99 2.16 -16.20
CA VAL A 46 -8.77 2.58 -14.82
C VAL A 46 -9.47 1.58 -13.90
N LYS A 47 -8.74 1.04 -12.92
CA LYS A 47 -9.24 0.04 -11.97
C LYS A 47 -8.88 0.43 -10.55
N ASP A 48 -9.85 0.33 -9.64
CA ASP A 48 -9.61 0.40 -8.20
C ASP A 48 -9.02 -0.93 -7.71
N LEU A 49 -7.81 -0.90 -7.14
CA LEU A 49 -7.12 -2.06 -6.61
C LEU A 49 -7.50 -2.37 -5.16
N THR A 50 -8.13 -1.42 -4.46
CA THR A 50 -8.54 -1.54 -3.07
C THR A 50 -10.00 -1.13 -2.87
N PRO A 51 -10.98 -1.73 -3.59
CA PRO A 51 -12.38 -1.31 -3.58
C PRO A 51 -13.13 -1.78 -2.34
N PHE A 52 -12.56 -1.56 -1.15
CA PHE A 52 -13.11 -1.99 0.11
C PHE A 52 -13.79 -0.78 0.80
N PRO A 53 -15.08 -0.88 1.15
CA PRO A 53 -15.79 0.25 1.73
C PRO A 53 -15.21 0.61 3.10
N LYS A 54 -14.98 1.91 3.33
CA LYS A 54 -14.45 2.47 4.59
C LYS A 54 -13.05 1.95 4.96
N VAL A 55 -12.27 1.55 3.96
CA VAL A 55 -10.90 1.09 4.13
C VAL A 55 -9.98 2.09 3.46
N ARG A 56 -8.93 2.47 4.17
CA ARG A 56 -7.84 3.27 3.65
C ARG A 56 -6.69 2.38 3.25
N ALA A 57 -6.13 2.66 2.08
CA ALA A 57 -4.94 2.04 1.55
C ALA A 57 -3.78 3.03 1.53
N GLU A 58 -2.60 2.57 1.92
CA GLU A 58 -1.37 3.37 1.82
C GLU A 58 -0.24 2.54 1.22
N LEU A 59 0.63 3.19 0.46
CA LEU A 59 1.83 2.54 -0.08
C LEU A 59 2.87 2.41 1.03
N VAL A 60 3.42 1.21 1.20
CA VAL A 60 4.62 0.98 2.02
C VAL A 60 5.86 0.98 1.14
N ASP A 61 5.81 0.24 0.03
CA ASP A 61 6.93 0.05 -0.88
C ASP A 61 6.42 -0.30 -2.29
N ASP A 62 6.91 0.40 -3.31
CA ASP A 62 6.52 0.13 -4.70
C ASP A 62 7.33 -1.00 -5.35
N LEU A 63 8.38 -1.50 -4.70
CA LEU A 63 9.24 -2.58 -5.16
C LEU A 63 9.73 -2.38 -6.61
N GLU A 64 10.09 -1.15 -6.99
CA GLU A 64 10.49 -0.78 -8.36
C GLU A 64 11.58 -1.71 -8.93
N ASP A 65 12.61 -2.03 -8.14
CA ASP A 65 13.75 -2.85 -8.58
C ASP A 65 13.53 -4.38 -8.52
N ILE A 66 12.45 -4.83 -7.88
CA ILE A 66 12.23 -6.26 -7.56
C ILE A 66 11.16 -6.90 -8.41
N SER A 67 10.09 -6.17 -8.69
CA SER A 67 8.91 -6.70 -9.34
C SER A 67 8.35 -5.69 -10.33
N GLU A 68 7.78 -6.14 -11.44
CA GLU A 68 7.03 -5.25 -12.34
C GLU A 68 5.55 -5.15 -11.99
N ASN A 69 5.07 -5.97 -11.03
CA ASN A 69 3.64 -6.11 -10.74
C ASN A 69 3.29 -6.11 -9.25
N GLU A 70 4.24 -6.26 -8.34
CA GLU A 70 3.96 -6.32 -6.92
C GLU A 70 4.32 -5.02 -6.23
N ILE A 71 3.52 -4.67 -5.23
CA ILE A 71 3.77 -3.60 -4.27
C ILE A 71 3.42 -4.09 -2.86
N VAL A 72 3.92 -3.39 -1.85
CA VAL A 72 3.51 -3.55 -0.46
C VAL A 72 2.67 -2.36 -0.04
N ILE A 73 1.51 -2.64 0.56
CA ILE A 73 0.56 -1.64 1.01
C ILE A 73 0.10 -1.94 2.43
N THR A 74 -0.46 -0.95 3.11
CA THR A 74 -1.26 -1.16 4.32
C THR A 74 -2.74 -1.02 4.04
N LEU A 75 -3.56 -1.76 4.79
CA LEU A 75 -5.01 -1.61 4.82
C LEU A 75 -5.53 -1.70 6.25
N ASN A 76 -6.44 -0.82 6.65
CA ASN A 76 -7.21 -0.93 7.90
C ASN A 76 -8.50 -1.75 7.75
N LYS A 77 -8.41 -2.84 6.97
CA LYS A 77 -9.58 -3.65 6.56
C LYS A 77 -10.10 -4.58 7.67
N ARG A 78 -9.20 -5.12 8.51
CA ARG A 78 -9.55 -6.03 9.61
C ARG A 78 -10.10 -5.27 10.81
N ASN A 79 -9.46 -4.15 11.14
CA ASN A 79 -9.85 -3.23 12.19
C ASN A 79 -9.53 -1.81 11.69
N ALA A 80 -10.48 -0.88 11.82
CA ALA A 80 -10.36 0.49 11.33
C ALA A 80 -9.18 1.27 11.97
N GLU A 81 -8.74 0.86 13.15
CA GLU A 81 -7.62 1.46 13.89
C GLU A 81 -6.26 0.84 13.55
N LEU A 82 -6.23 -0.32 12.87
CA LEU A 82 -5.01 -1.10 12.68
C LEU A 82 -4.69 -1.32 11.20
N PHE A 83 -3.54 -0.81 10.78
CA PHE A 83 -3.05 -0.96 9.41
C PHE A 83 -2.20 -2.24 9.28
N ASP A 84 -2.81 -3.31 8.79
CA ASP A 84 -2.12 -4.55 8.44
C ASP A 84 -1.37 -4.39 7.10
N ALA A 85 -0.23 -5.04 6.93
CA ALA A 85 0.55 -5.00 5.70
C ALA A 85 0.16 -6.13 4.75
N TYR A 86 0.04 -5.79 3.46
CA TYR A 86 -0.31 -6.71 2.38
C TYR A 86 0.64 -6.56 1.21
N ARG A 87 0.92 -7.67 0.53
CA ARG A 87 1.49 -7.69 -0.81
C ARG A 87 0.35 -7.72 -1.82
N LEU A 88 0.35 -6.77 -2.75
CA LEU A 88 -0.67 -6.59 -3.78
C LEU A 88 -0.03 -6.76 -5.15
N ASN A 89 -0.61 -7.64 -5.98
CA ASN A 89 -0.30 -7.72 -7.39
C ASN A 89 -1.19 -6.74 -8.16
N VAL A 90 -0.61 -5.70 -8.76
CA VAL A 90 -1.37 -4.65 -9.46
C VAL A 90 -1.97 -5.15 -10.77
N SER A 91 -1.45 -6.23 -11.37
CA SER A 91 -1.99 -6.77 -12.62
C SER A 91 -3.25 -7.60 -12.36
N THR A 92 -3.20 -8.51 -11.39
CA THR A 92 -4.30 -9.44 -11.08
C THR A 92 -5.26 -8.92 -10.02
N SER A 93 -4.83 -7.95 -9.21
CA SER A 93 -5.48 -7.51 -7.97
C SER A 93 -5.45 -8.56 -6.85
N ASP A 94 -4.57 -9.56 -6.94
CA ASP A 94 -4.37 -10.51 -5.86
C ASP A 94 -3.74 -9.82 -4.65
N LEU A 95 -4.33 -10.05 -3.48
CA LEU A 95 -3.95 -9.40 -2.23
C LEU A 95 -3.66 -10.46 -1.17
N LYS A 96 -2.45 -10.43 -0.61
CA LYS A 96 -2.00 -11.37 0.43
C LYS A 96 -1.47 -10.61 1.64
N MET A 97 -2.03 -10.87 2.83
CA MET A 97 -1.49 -10.31 4.07
C MET A 97 -0.07 -10.87 4.32
N VAL A 98 0.86 -9.99 4.67
CA VAL A 98 2.27 -10.34 4.95
C VAL A 98 2.70 -9.97 6.37
N ALA A 99 2.00 -9.04 7.03
CA ALA A 99 2.13 -8.80 8.47
C ALA A 99 0.81 -8.29 9.05
N GLU A 100 0.37 -8.90 10.14
CA GLU A 100 -0.76 -8.42 10.94
C GLU A 100 -0.26 -7.43 11.98
N ASN A 101 -0.95 -6.30 12.14
CA ASN A 101 -0.65 -5.32 13.17
C ASN A 101 -1.13 -5.85 14.54
N PRO A 102 -0.22 -6.08 15.51
CA PRO A 102 -0.56 -6.60 16.82
C PRO A 102 -1.24 -5.56 17.74
N GLY A 103 -1.35 -4.29 17.31
CA GLY A 103 -2.07 -3.24 18.03
C GLY A 103 -1.30 -1.95 18.24
N HIS A 104 0.00 -1.91 17.91
CA HIS A 104 0.89 -0.79 18.25
C HIS A 104 1.78 -0.34 17.08
N VAL A 105 1.73 -1.01 15.93
CA VAL A 105 2.58 -0.63 14.79
C VAL A 105 1.96 0.55 14.05
N ASP A 106 2.74 1.62 13.89
CA ASP A 106 2.33 2.81 13.15
C ASP A 106 2.84 2.80 11.71
N HIS A 107 4.07 2.33 11.48
CA HIS A 107 4.65 2.19 10.14
C HIS A 107 5.38 0.87 9.98
N TRP A 108 5.24 0.28 8.81
CA TRP A 108 5.98 -0.91 8.41
C TRP A 108 7.18 -0.53 7.55
N VAL A 109 8.27 -1.26 7.70
CA VAL A 109 9.50 -1.05 6.93
C VAL A 109 9.90 -2.36 6.27
N THR A 110 10.08 -2.28 4.96
CA THR A 110 10.52 -3.39 4.12
C THR A 110 12.04 -3.43 4.01
N ASP A 111 12.58 -4.63 3.82
CA ASP A 111 13.89 -4.78 3.19
C ASP A 111 13.80 -4.61 1.68
N HIS A 112 14.93 -4.67 0.97
CA HIS A 112 14.96 -4.52 -0.48
C HIS A 112 14.06 -5.52 -1.22
N LYS A 113 13.78 -6.71 -0.66
CA LYS A 113 12.90 -7.72 -1.29
C LYS A 113 11.43 -7.49 -0.96
N GLY A 114 11.09 -6.46 -0.20
CA GLY A 114 9.74 -6.18 0.27
C GLY A 114 9.29 -7.09 1.41
N ARG A 115 10.21 -7.69 2.15
CA ARG A 115 9.92 -8.43 3.39
C ARG A 115 9.83 -7.43 4.53
N ILE A 116 8.82 -7.55 5.38
CA ILE A 116 8.66 -6.64 6.51
C ILE A 116 9.62 -7.10 7.62
N LEU A 117 10.74 -6.42 7.82
CA LEU A 117 11.76 -6.78 8.83
C LEU A 117 11.92 -5.74 9.93
N ALA A 118 11.34 -4.56 9.74
CA ALA A 118 11.28 -3.53 10.76
C ALA A 118 9.91 -2.86 10.76
N ALA A 119 9.60 -2.21 11.87
CA ALA A 119 8.38 -1.44 12.07
C ALA A 119 8.67 -0.33 13.09
N THR A 120 7.84 0.70 13.13
CA THR A 120 7.89 1.70 14.19
C THR A 120 6.59 1.72 14.95
N GLU A 121 6.68 1.90 16.26
CA GLU A 121 5.58 2.23 17.15
C GLU A 121 5.86 3.57 17.85
N SER A 122 4.80 4.27 18.26
CA SER A 122 4.90 5.52 19.00
C SER A 122 3.92 5.55 20.18
N ASP A 123 4.39 6.05 21.32
CA ASP A 123 3.52 6.41 22.46
C ASP A 123 3.04 7.88 22.40
N GLY A 124 3.36 8.58 21.31
CA GLY A 124 3.11 10.01 21.11
C GLY A 124 4.26 10.93 21.54
N VAL A 125 5.26 10.40 22.25
CA VAL A 125 6.47 11.12 22.69
C VAL A 125 7.73 10.48 22.14
N ASN A 126 7.82 9.15 22.22
CA ASN A 126 8.94 8.34 21.79
C ASN A 126 8.51 7.46 20.61
N ALA A 127 9.41 7.33 19.63
CA ALA A 127 9.28 6.34 18.57
C ALA A 127 10.28 5.20 18.83
N THR A 128 9.79 3.96 18.83
CA THR A 128 10.61 2.76 18.95
C THR A 128 10.73 2.08 17.60
N LEU A 129 11.96 1.79 17.17
CA LEU A 129 12.21 0.94 16.01
C LEU A 129 12.20 -0.52 16.46
N LEU A 130 11.22 -1.26 15.99
CA LEU A 130 11.09 -2.69 16.17
C LEU A 130 11.78 -3.42 15.02
N THR A 131 12.50 -4.49 15.30
CA THR A 131 13.18 -5.29 14.27
C THR A 131 12.98 -6.78 14.45
N ARG A 132 13.09 -7.54 13.36
CA ARG A 132 13.08 -9.01 13.36
C ARG A 132 14.03 -9.57 12.32
N ALA A 133 14.54 -10.78 12.57
CA ALA A 133 15.51 -11.43 11.68
C ALA A 133 14.88 -11.92 10.37
N ASP A 134 13.63 -12.37 10.43
CA ASP A 134 12.84 -12.87 9.31
C ASP A 134 11.34 -12.71 9.56
N GLU A 135 10.52 -13.06 8.57
CA GLU A 135 9.07 -12.87 8.59
C GLU A 135 8.32 -13.78 9.58
N ASN A 136 8.98 -14.85 10.06
CA ASN A 136 8.41 -15.80 11.03
C ASN A 136 8.79 -15.46 12.48
N SER A 137 9.78 -14.58 12.65
CA SER A 137 10.25 -14.12 13.95
C SER A 137 9.35 -13.01 14.50
N SER A 138 9.19 -12.98 15.82
CA SER A 138 8.56 -11.84 16.50
C SER A 138 9.45 -10.60 16.43
N PHE A 139 8.81 -9.43 16.41
CA PHE A 139 9.49 -8.15 16.58
C PHE A 139 10.10 -8.02 17.98
N LYS A 140 11.22 -7.30 18.05
CA LYS A 140 11.95 -6.94 19.27
C LYS A 140 12.29 -5.47 19.26
#